data_AF-A0AAD7K6K4-F1
#
_entry.id   AF-A0AAD7K6K4-F1
#
_cell.length_a   1.000
_cell.length_b   1.000
_cell.length_c   1.000
_cell.angle_alpha   90.00
_cell.angle_beta   90.00
_cell.angle_gamma   90.00
#
_symmetry.space_group_name_H-M   'P 1'
#
loop_
_entity.id
_entity.type
_entity.pdbx_description
1 polymer ?
#
loop_
_entity_poly.entity_id
_entity_poly.type
_entity_poly.pdbx_seq_one_letter_code
_entity_poly.pdbx_strand_id
1 'polypeptide(L)'
;MTIQHFTFAKFRSEITSEEKEDAYKTVYLLLAGALAIPGVNGFKVGPPLSRKGARGYEFALTVEFRDLKAFTDYIPHAHHLLCVILSLR
;
A
#
# COMPACT_ATOMS: atom_id res chain seq x y z
N MET A 1 14.89 -2.78 -15.79
CA MET A 1 14.79 -3.75 -14.69
C MET A 1 13.57 -3.38 -13.88
N THR A 2 12.61 -4.29 -13.75
CA THR A 2 11.39 -4.06 -12.97
C THR A 2 11.74 -3.89 -11.48
N ILE A 3 11.09 -2.94 -10.82
CA ILE A 3 11.24 -2.67 -9.38
C ILE A 3 9.98 -3.12 -8.66
N GLN A 4 10.15 -3.86 -7.56
CA GLN A 4 9.06 -4.27 -6.69
C GLN A 4 9.17 -3.52 -5.36
N HIS A 5 8.13 -2.77 -5.00
CA HIS A 5 8.04 -2.07 -3.74
C HIS A 5 7.08 -2.81 -2.82
N PHE A 6 7.57 -3.28 -1.67
CA PHE A 6 6.80 -3.99 -0.66
C PHE A 6 6.73 -3.16 0.62
N THR A 7 5.53 -2.96 1.13
CA THR A 7 5.28 -2.27 2.39
C THR A 7 4.40 -3.13 3.28
N PHE A 8 4.84 -3.35 4.50
CA PHE A 8 4.11 -4.09 5.54
C PHE A 8 3.90 -3.19 6.74
N ALA A 9 2.66 -3.09 7.22
CA ALA A 9 2.30 -2.21 8.32
C ALA A 9 1.50 -2.94 9.40
N LYS A 10 1.54 -2.36 10.60
CA LYS A 10 0.73 -2.74 11.76
C LYS A 10 -0.15 -1.56 12.08
N PHE A 11 -1.42 -1.80 12.39
CA PHE A 11 -2.26 -0.74 12.91
C PHE A 11 -1.95 -0.51 14.38
N ARG A 12 -2.29 0.68 14.87
CA ARG A 12 -2.27 0.91 16.31
C ARG A 12 -3.31 0.05 17.01
N SER A 13 -3.09 -0.25 18.28
CA SER A 13 -3.94 -1.15 19.08
C SER A 13 -5.37 -0.64 19.27
N GLU A 14 -5.53 0.68 19.23
CA GLU A 14 -6.79 1.40 19.40
C GLU A 14 -7.70 1.36 18.17
N ILE A 15 -7.17 0.96 17.01
CA ILE A 15 -7.94 0.91 15.76
C ILE A 15 -8.83 -0.33 15.75
N THR A 16 -10.12 -0.12 15.54
CA THR A 16 -11.13 -1.16 15.47
C THR A 16 -11.01 -2.00 14.20
N SER A 17 -11.67 -3.16 14.15
CA SER A 17 -11.64 -4.01 12.95
C SER A 17 -12.35 -3.35 11.76
N GLU A 18 -13.39 -2.56 12.00
CA GLU A 18 -14.10 -1.81 10.96
C GLU A 18 -13.23 -0.70 10.37
N GLU A 19 -12.53 0.06 11.22
CA GLU A 19 -11.60 1.09 10.76
C GLU A 19 -10.43 0.50 9.95
N LYS A 20 -9.94 -0.69 10.32
CA LYS A 20 -8.93 -1.41 9.53
C LYS A 20 -9.47 -1.78 8.14
N GLU A 21 -10.70 -2.27 8.08
CA GLU A 21 -11.35 -2.62 6.82
C GLU A 21 -11.52 -1.41 5.89
N ASP A 22 -11.97 -0.29 6.46
CA ASP A 22 -12.11 0.97 5.72
C ASP A 22 -10.76 1.54 5.28
N ALA A 23 -9.71 1.36 6.07
CA ALA A 23 -8.35 1.69 5.67
C ALA A 23 -7.90 0.88 4.44
N TYR A 24 -8.15 -0.44 4.39
CA TYR A 24 -7.81 -1.25 3.21
C TYR A 24 -8.54 -0.76 1.96
N LYS A 25 -9.85 -0.49 2.06
CA LYS A 25 -10.67 0.00 0.94
C LYS A 25 -10.18 1.36 0.46
N THR A 26 -9.87 2.26 1.40
CA THR A 26 -9.39 3.61 1.07
C THR A 26 -8.05 3.55 0.34
N VAL A 27 -7.11 2.76 0.85
CA VAL A 27 -5.80 2.59 0.20
C VAL A 27 -5.96 1.93 -1.18
N TYR A 28 -6.83 0.93 -1.32
CA TYR A 28 -7.13 0.32 -2.62
C TYR A 28 -7.62 1.36 -3.65
N LEU A 29 -8.58 2.21 -3.28
CA LEU A 29 -9.12 3.23 -4.18
C LEU A 29 -8.06 4.29 -4.55
N LEU A 30 -7.23 4.72 -3.60
CA LEU A 30 -6.12 5.65 -3.86
C LEU A 30 -5.09 5.08 -4.84
N LEU A 31 -4.76 3.80 -4.67
CA LEU A 31 -3.80 3.11 -5.54
C LEU A 31 -4.38 2.75 -6.91
N ALA A 32 -5.68 2.51 -7.00
CA ALA A 32 -6.37 2.39 -8.28
C ALA A 32 -6.19 3.66 -9.11
N GLY A 33 -6.27 4.84 -8.48
CA GLY A 33 -5.90 6.11 -9.11
C GLY A 33 -4.40 6.22 -9.47
N ALA A 34 -3.52 5.56 -8.71
CA ALA A 34 -2.08 5.53 -8.99
C ALA A 34 -1.70 4.68 -10.22
N LEU A 35 -2.58 3.81 -10.72
CA LEU A 35 -2.37 3.14 -12.02
C LEU A 35 -2.30 4.11 -13.20
N ALA A 36 -2.80 5.34 -13.02
CA ALA A 36 -2.64 6.40 -14.01
C ALA A 36 -1.20 6.97 -14.07
N ILE A 37 -0.35 6.65 -13.08
CA ILE A 37 1.03 7.12 -13.04
C ILE A 37 1.85 6.32 -14.06
N PRO A 38 2.51 6.98 -15.04
CA PRO A 38 3.31 6.28 -16.03
C PRO A 38 4.38 5.39 -15.40
N GLY A 39 4.41 4.11 -15.80
CA GLY A 39 5.41 3.16 -15.34
C GLY A 39 5.02 2.35 -14.10
N VAL A 40 3.83 2.56 -13.53
CA VAL A 40 3.22 1.59 -12.59
C VAL A 40 2.59 0.46 -13.40
N ASN A 41 3.04 -0.77 -13.16
CA ASN A 41 2.52 -1.96 -13.86
C ASN A 41 1.34 -2.60 -13.11
N GLY A 42 1.28 -2.45 -11.78
CA GLY A 42 0.22 -3.01 -10.97
C GLY A 42 0.46 -2.83 -9.48
N PHE A 43 -0.58 -3.06 -8.70
CA PHE A 43 -0.47 -3.09 -7.24
C PHE A 43 -1.34 -4.20 -6.64
N LYS A 44 -1.04 -4.56 -5.40
CA LYS A 44 -1.88 -5.42 -4.56
C LYS A 44 -1.90 -4.84 -3.17
N VAL A 45 -3.05 -4.86 -2.52
CA VAL A 45 -3.20 -4.40 -1.13
C VAL A 45 -4.18 -5.30 -0.41
N GLY A 46 -3.95 -5.52 0.88
CA GLY A 46 -4.92 -6.19 1.74
C GLY A 46 -4.33 -6.73 3.03
N PRO A 47 -5.19 -7.35 3.85
CA PRO A 47 -4.76 -8.04 5.07
C PRO A 47 -4.05 -9.36 4.74
N PRO A 48 -3.24 -9.89 5.68
CA PRO A 48 -2.69 -11.23 5.54
C PRO A 48 -3.81 -12.27 5.59
N LEU A 49 -3.73 -13.26 4.70
CA LEU A 49 -4.66 -14.41 4.71
C LEU A 49 -4.54 -15.24 6.01
N SER A 50 -3.34 -15.30 6.60
CA SER A 50 -3.09 -16.00 7.87
C SER A 50 -2.23 -15.18 8.80
N ARG A 51 -2.72 -14.96 10.02
CA ARG A 51 -2.00 -14.23 11.06
C ARG A 51 -0.72 -14.94 11.54
N LYS A 52 -0.67 -16.27 11.45
CA LYS A 52 0.45 -17.09 11.96
C LYS A 52 1.76 -16.82 11.20
N GLY A 53 1.68 -16.57 9.90
CA GLY A 53 2.84 -16.23 9.06
C GLY A 53 3.12 -14.73 8.95
N ALA A 54 2.18 -13.89 9.35
CA ALA A 54 2.25 -12.44 9.13
C ALA A 54 3.15 -11.70 10.14
N ARG A 55 3.68 -12.37 11.18
CA ARG A 55 4.57 -11.78 12.20
C ARG A 55 3.99 -10.50 12.86
N GLY A 56 2.66 -10.48 12.98
CA GLY A 56 1.90 -9.37 13.53
C GLY A 56 1.74 -8.18 12.58
N TYR A 57 2.19 -8.26 11.32
CA TYR A 57 1.75 -7.33 10.28
C TYR A 57 0.28 -7.59 9.97
N GLU A 58 -0.46 -6.52 9.80
CA GLU A 58 -1.90 -6.56 9.54
C GLU A 58 -2.21 -6.05 8.14
N PHE A 59 -1.28 -5.33 7.52
CA PHE A 59 -1.45 -4.72 6.21
C PHE A 59 -0.26 -5.04 5.31
N ALA A 60 -0.53 -5.33 4.04
CA ALA A 60 0.48 -5.44 3.00
C ALA A 60 0.08 -4.62 1.76
N LEU A 61 1.07 -3.96 1.16
CA LEU A 61 0.99 -3.27 -0.13
C LEU A 61 2.18 -3.70 -0.99
N THR A 62 1.91 -4.07 -2.23
CA THR A 62 2.93 -4.28 -3.26
C THR A 62 2.64 -3.37 -4.45
N VAL A 63 3.67 -2.72 -4.99
CA VAL A 63 3.57 -1.96 -6.24
C VAL A 63 4.72 -2.36 -7.16
N GLU A 64 4.37 -2.66 -8.41
CA GLU A 64 5.34 -2.98 -9.45
C GLU A 64 5.58 -1.77 -10.34
N PHE A 65 6.85 -1.44 -10.57
CA PHE A 65 7.29 -0.38 -11.46
C PHE A 65 8.15 -0.92 -12.58
N ARG A 66 8.01 -0.34 -13.78
CA ARG A 66 8.81 -0.67 -14.95
C ARG A 66 10.31 -0.51 -14.73
N ASP A 67 10.69 0.56 -14.03
CA ASP A 67 12.08 0.92 -13.77
C ASP A 67 12.20 1.81 -12.52
N LEU A 68 13.46 2.14 -12.17
CA LEU A 68 13.77 2.97 -11.03
C LEU A 68 13.21 4.39 -11.16
N LYS A 69 13.10 4.93 -12.38
CA LYS A 69 12.58 6.28 -12.58
C LYS A 69 11.09 6.34 -12.24
N ALA A 70 10.32 5.37 -12.70
CA ALA A 70 8.90 5.25 -12.37
C ALA A 70 8.69 5.14 -10.84
N PHE A 71 9.54 4.39 -10.14
CA PHE A 71 9.52 4.33 -8.68
C PHE A 71 9.83 5.70 -8.04
N THR A 72 10.87 6.41 -8.50
CA THR A 72 11.21 7.72 -7.95
C THR A 72 10.16 8.79 -8.22
N ASP A 73 9.49 8.74 -9.37
CA ASP A 73 8.39 9.66 -9.71
C ASP A 73 7.13 9.38 -8.86
N TYR A 74 6.94 8.12 -8.44
CA TYR A 74 5.82 7.70 -7.60
C TYR A 74 5.94 8.17 -6.14
N ILE A 75 7.15 8.18 -5.56
CA ILE A 75 7.38 8.55 -4.15
C ILE A 75 6.75 9.92 -3.77
N PRO A 76 6.96 11.01 -4.52
CA PRO A 76 6.36 12.31 -4.21
C PRO A 76 4.90 12.46 -4.67
N HIS A 77 4.32 11.45 -5.32
CA HIS A 77 2.96 11.56 -5.86
C HIS A 77 1.92 11.67 -4.74
N ALA A 78 0.92 12.54 -4.92
CA ALA A 78 -0.09 12.83 -3.89
C ALA A 78 -0.80 11.56 -3.38
N HIS A 79 -1.12 10.62 -4.29
CA HIS A 79 -1.72 9.33 -3.92
C HIS A 79 -0.82 8.48 -3.01
N HIS A 80 0.49 8.48 -3.22
CA HIS A 80 1.43 7.77 -2.36
C HIS A 80 1.52 8.42 -0.97
N LEU A 81 1.61 9.75 -0.92
CA LEU A 81 1.66 10.49 0.35
C LEU A 81 0.39 10.27 1.19
N LEU A 82 -0.79 10.24 0.56
CA LEU A 82 -2.04 9.92 1.24
C LEU A 82 -2.06 8.49 1.80
N CYS A 83 -1.49 7.51 1.09
CA CYS A 83 -1.37 6.13 1.60
C CYS A 83 -0.48 6.05 2.84
N VAL A 84 0.66 6.76 2.84
CA VAL A 84 1.57 6.81 4.01
C VAL A 84 0.85 7.39 5.23
N ILE A 85 0.13 8.49 5.07
CA ILE A 85 -0.60 9.15 6.16
C ILE A 85 -1.67 8.23 6.76
N LEU A 86 -2.40 7.49 5.92
CA LEU A 86 -3.45 6.58 6.37
C LEU A 86 -2.89 5.32 7.06
N SER A 87 -1.71 4.85 6.65
CA SER A 87 -1.03 3.71 7.28
C SER A 87 -0.42 4.00 8.67
N LEU A 88 -0.40 5.27 9.09
CA LEU A 88 0.11 5.72 10.40
C LEU A 88 -0.99 5.95 11.45
N ARG A 89 -2.26 5.85 11.05
CA ARG A 89 -3.41 5.82 11.96
C ARG A 89 -3.56 4.42 12.52
#